data_AF-A0AAN0R4Y5-F1
#
_entry.id   AF-A0AAN0R4Y5-F1
#
_cell.length_a   1.000
_cell.length_b   1.000
_cell.length_c   1.000
_cell.angle_alpha   90.00
_cell.angle_beta   90.00
_cell.angle_gamma   90.00
#
_symmetry.space_group_name_H-M   'P 1'
#
loop_
_entity.id
_entity.type
_entity.pdbx_description
1 polymer ?
#
loop_
_entity_poly.entity_id
_entity_poly.type
_entity_poly.pdbx_seq_one_letter_code
_entity_poly.pdbx_strand_id
1 'polypeptide(L)'
;MSDKTIDQRVEELELVLRTLIAFNVDATAALGRVLSTGNPMIAHSIAMDLGRLKHNHKTNIDNSLYGGYVDNLITGITGQA
;
A
#
# COMPACT_ATOMS: atom_id res chain seq x y z
N MET A 1 12.27 31.65 10.73
CA MET A 1 11.83 30.40 10.08
C MET A 1 11.69 30.73 8.61
N SER A 2 12.31 29.96 7.71
CA SER A 2 12.21 30.23 6.26
C SER A 2 10.76 30.00 5.83
N ASP A 3 10.09 31.04 5.33
CA ASP A 3 8.76 30.90 4.72
C ASP A 3 8.93 30.11 3.42
N LYS A 4 8.64 28.81 3.50
CA LYS A 4 8.59 27.95 2.32
C LYS A 4 7.47 28.42 1.42
N THR A 5 7.74 28.48 0.12
CA THR A 5 6.69 28.77 -0.86
C THR A 5 5.62 27.67 -0.84
N ILE A 6 4.43 27.97 -1.36
CA ILE A 6 3.36 26.98 -1.49
C ILE A 6 3.86 25.77 -2.28
N ASP A 7 4.60 26.00 -3.38
CA ASP A 7 5.15 24.95 -4.23
C ASP A 7 6.12 24.05 -3.46
N GLN A 8 7.05 24.63 -2.68
CA GLN A 8 7.97 23.86 -1.83
C GLN A 8 7.23 22.99 -0.81
N ARG A 9 6.13 23.51 -0.23
CA ARG A 9 5.31 22.73 0.71
C ARG A 9 4.56 21.60 0.02
N VAL A 10 4.10 21.81 -1.21
CA VAL A 10 3.43 20.77 -2.02
C VAL A 10 4.42 19.66 -2.40
N GLU A 11 5.62 20.03 -2.85
CA GLU A 11 6.69 19.05 -3.16
C GLU A 11 7.09 18.22 -1.95
N GLU A 12 7.21 18.85 -0.78
CA GLU A 12 7.50 18.14 0.47
C GLU A 12 6.37 17.19 0.88
N LEU A 13 5.11 17.63 0.74
CA LEU A 13 3.96 16.77 0.99
C LEU A 13 3.93 15.58 0.03
N GLU A 14 4.24 15.79 -1.25
CA GLU A 14 4.33 14.73 -2.23
C GLU A 14 5.43 13.72 -1.88
N LEU A 15 6.61 14.20 -1.48
CA LEU A 15 7.72 13.36 -1.04
C LEU A 15 7.36 12.52 0.20
N VAL A 16 6.73 13.13 1.19
CA VAL A 16 6.27 12.44 2.40
C VAL A 16 5.23 11.38 2.04
N LEU A 17 4.26 11.69 1.19
CA LEU A 17 3.23 10.74 0.74
C LEU A 17 3.86 9.56 0.00
N ARG A 18 4.77 9.80 -0.96
CA ARG A 18 5.49 8.73 -1.67
C ARG A 18 6.28 7.84 -0.71
N THR A 19 6.95 8.44 0.27
CA THR A 19 7.72 7.71 1.29
C THR A 19 6.82 6.84 2.16
N LEU A 20 5.69 7.37 2.63
CA LEU A 20 4.72 6.61 3.43
C LEU A 20 4.11 5.45 2.63
N ILE A 21 3.79 5.67 1.36
CA ILE A 21 3.28 4.60 0.48
C ILE A 21 4.31 3.48 0.37
N ALA A 22 5.56 3.80 0.00
CA ALA A 22 6.62 2.80 -0.15
C ALA A 22 6.87 2.02 1.15
N PHE A 23 6.99 2.74 2.28
CA PHE A 23 7.16 2.12 3.59
C PHE A 23 6.03 1.15 3.95
N ASN A 24 4.76 1.54 3.74
CA ASN A 24 3.64 0.67 4.06
C ASN A 24 3.58 -0.57 3.15
N VAL A 25 3.93 -0.43 1.86
CA VAL A 25 4.06 -1.58 0.95
C VAL A 25 5.11 -2.56 1.49
N ASP A 26 6.31 -2.07 1.79
CA ASP A 26 7.43 -2.91 2.22
C ASP A 26 7.16 -3.58 3.57
N ALA A 27 6.63 -2.82 4.54
CA ALA A 27 6.33 -3.33 5.88
C ALA A 27 5.22 -4.41 5.83
N THR A 28 4.14 -4.17 5.09
CA THR A 28 3.04 -5.12 4.96
C THR A 28 3.48 -6.37 4.21
N ALA A 29 4.28 -6.23 3.15
CA ALA A 29 4.82 -7.37 2.42
C ALA A 29 5.77 -8.20 3.30
N ALA A 30 6.63 -7.57 4.09
CA ALA A 30 7.49 -8.27 5.04
C ALA A 30 6.69 -9.04 6.09
N LEU A 31 5.69 -8.41 6.72
CA LEU A 31 4.82 -9.06 7.69
C LEU A 31 4.01 -10.20 7.07
N GLY A 32 3.43 -9.99 5.89
CA GLY A 32 2.67 -11.02 5.17
C GLY A 32 3.51 -12.24 4.82
N ARG A 33 4.77 -12.04 4.36
CA ARG A 33 5.70 -13.14 4.12
C ARG A 33 6.04 -13.91 5.40
N VAL A 34 6.31 -13.21 6.50
CA VAL A 34 6.59 -13.84 7.81
C VAL A 34 5.39 -14.66 8.28
N LEU A 35 4.19 -14.08 8.28
CA LEU A 35 2.96 -14.76 8.68
C LEU A 35 2.64 -15.98 7.80
N SER A 36 3.02 -15.93 6.53
CA SER A 36 2.77 -17.00 5.56
C SER A 36 3.90 -18.02 5.47
N THR A 37 5.01 -17.82 6.21
CA THR A 37 6.17 -18.71 6.15
C THR A 37 5.77 -20.10 6.60
N GLY A 38 5.92 -21.08 5.71
CA GLY A 38 5.52 -22.48 5.95
C GLY A 38 4.03 -22.76 5.81
N ASN A 39 3.19 -21.76 5.48
CA ASN A 39 1.76 -21.95 5.25
C ASN A 39 1.22 -21.04 4.13
N PRO A 40 1.22 -21.52 2.86
CA PRO A 40 0.72 -20.77 1.71
C PRO A 40 -0.76 -20.40 1.78
N MET A 41 -1.57 -21.11 2.57
CA MET A 41 -2.99 -20.79 2.72
C MET A 41 -3.22 -19.45 3.41
N ILE A 42 -2.30 -19.04 4.29
CA ILE A 42 -2.36 -17.74 4.96
C ILE A 42 -2.14 -16.61 3.94
N ALA A 43 -1.11 -16.73 3.08
CA ALA A 43 -0.87 -15.75 2.01
C ALA A 43 -2.10 -15.59 1.11
N HIS A 44 -2.73 -16.71 0.73
CA HIS A 44 -3.92 -16.70 -0.09
C HIS A 44 -5.12 -16.05 0.62
N SER A 45 -5.35 -16.37 1.89
CA SER A 45 -6.43 -15.75 2.68
C SER A 45 -6.25 -14.24 2.81
N ILE A 46 -5.03 -13.78 3.07
CA ILE A 46 -4.72 -12.35 3.16
C ILE A 46 -4.96 -11.67 1.80
N ALA A 47 -4.52 -12.29 0.70
CA ALA A 47 -4.74 -11.77 -0.64
C ALA A 47 -6.24 -11.67 -0.99
N MET A 48 -7.05 -12.66 -0.59
CA MET A 48 -8.50 -12.61 -0.76
C MET A 48 -9.15 -11.46 0.00
N ASP A 49 -8.78 -11.25 1.27
CA ASP A 49 -9.34 -10.16 2.08
C ASP A 49 -8.90 -8.78 1.58
N LEU A 50 -7.65 -8.65 1.13
CA LEU A 50 -7.17 -7.46 0.42
C LEU A 50 -7.97 -7.23 -0.88
N GLY A 51 -8.20 -8.28 -1.67
CA GLY A 51 -9.03 -8.22 -2.87
C GLY A 51 -10.45 -7.73 -2.56
N ARG A 52 -11.06 -8.16 -1.45
CA ARG A 52 -12.35 -7.64 -0.99
C ARG A 52 -12.28 -6.17 -0.62
N LEU A 53 -11.23 -5.73 0.08
CA LEU A 53 -11.02 -4.32 0.42
C LEU A 53 -10.89 -3.44 -0.81
N LYS A 54 -10.18 -3.89 -1.85
CA LYS A 54 -10.06 -3.18 -3.14
C LYS A 54 -11.41 -2.87 -3.79
N HIS A 55 -12.38 -3.78 -3.67
CA HIS A 55 -13.72 -3.59 -4.25
C HIS A 55 -14.61 -2.64 -3.45
N ASN A 56 -14.22 -2.29 -2.21
CA ASN A 56 -14.98 -1.35 -1.39
C ASN A 56 -14.66 0.09 -1.81
N HIS A 57 -15.56 0.69 -2.58
CA HIS A 57 -15.44 2.09 -2.99
C HIS A 57 -15.37 3.01 -1.76
N LYS A 58 -14.42 3.94 -1.79
CA LYS A 58 -14.18 4.93 -0.74
C LYS A 58 -14.52 6.33 -1.25
N THR A 59 -15.21 7.11 -0.42
CA THR A 59 -15.51 8.51 -0.73
C THR A 59 -14.28 9.38 -0.44
N ASN A 60 -14.06 10.42 -1.26
CA ASN A 60 -12.99 11.41 -1.09
C ASN A 60 -11.55 10.88 -1.21
N ILE A 61 -11.35 9.75 -1.92
CA ILE A 61 -10.02 9.30 -2.34
C ILE A 61 -10.04 8.86 -3.80
N ASP A 62 -8.86 8.81 -4.41
CA ASP A 62 -8.69 8.17 -5.71
C ASP A 62 -8.74 6.65 -5.56
N ASN A 63 -9.86 6.05 -5.97
CA ASN A 63 -10.07 4.61 -5.89
C ASN A 63 -9.19 3.81 -6.87
N SER A 64 -8.74 4.43 -7.97
CA SER A 64 -7.81 3.79 -8.90
C SER A 64 -6.43 3.67 -8.25
N LEU A 65 -5.95 4.75 -7.62
CA LEU A 65 -4.69 4.74 -6.88
C LEU A 65 -4.75 3.78 -5.69
N TYR A 66 -5.85 3.79 -4.94
CA TYR A 66 -6.08 2.85 -3.85
C TYR A 66 -6.06 1.39 -4.34
N GLY A 67 -6.73 1.09 -5.45
CA GLY A 67 -6.74 -0.23 -6.05
C GLY A 67 -5.34 -0.71 -6.43
N GLY A 68 -4.55 0.14 -7.09
CA GLY A 68 -3.16 -0.17 -7.45
C GLY A 68 -2.26 -0.39 -6.23
N TYR A 69 -2.47 0.36 -5.15
CA TYR A 69 -1.77 0.12 -3.88
C TYR A 69 -2.11 -1.27 -3.30
N VAL A 70 -3.39 -1.66 -3.30
CA VAL A 70 -3.81 -2.98 -2.81
C VAL A 70 -3.24 -4.12 -3.68
N ASP A 71 -3.18 -3.94 -5.00
CA ASP A 71 -2.58 -4.92 -5.91
C ASP A 71 -1.10 -5.12 -5.59
N ASN A 72 -0.35 -4.05 -5.38
CA ASN A 72 1.07 -4.13 -4.99
C ASN A 72 1.26 -4.87 -3.66
N LEU A 73 0.35 -4.69 -2.70
CA LEU A 73 0.37 -5.45 -1.44
C LEU A 73 0.14 -6.94 -1.67
N ILE A 74 -0.85 -7.30 -2.48
CA ILE A 74 -1.14 -8.70 -2.83
C ILE A 74 0.09 -9.33 -3.48
N THR A 75 0.71 -8.67 -4.45
CA THR A 75 1.94 -9.14 -5.09
C THR A 75 3.09 -9.26 -4.10
N GLY A 76 3.28 -8.30 -3.20
CA GLY A 76 4.35 -8.34 -2.20
C GLY A 76 4.22 -9.49 -1.18
N ILE A 77 2.98 -9.88 -0.85
CA ILE A 77 2.67 -10.95 0.11
C ILE A 77 2.72 -12.33 -0.55
N THR A 78 2.14 -12.45 -1.75
CA THR A 78 2.03 -13.74 -2.46
C THR A 78 3.25 -14.06 -3.32
N GLY A 79 4.02 -13.05 -3.72
CA GLY A 79 5.07 -13.17 -4.73
C GLY A 79 4.54 -13.37 -6.16
N GLN A 80 3.23 -13.20 -6.38
CA GLN A 80 2.58 -13.40 -7.68
C GLN A 80 2.15 -12.04 -8.24
N ALA A 81 2.65 -11.72 -9.44
CA ALA A 81 2.30 -10.53 -10.21
C ALA A 81 1.05 -10.77 -11.07
#